data_AF-A0A969F1E1-F1
#
_entry.id   AF-A0A969F1E1-F1
#
_cell.length_a   1.000
_cell.length_b   1.000
_cell.length_c   1.000
_cell.angle_alpha   90.00
_cell.angle_beta   90.00
_cell.angle_gamma   90.00
#
_symmetry.space_group_name_H-M   'P 1'
#
loop_
_entity.id
_entity.type
_entity.pdbx_description
1 polymer ?
#
loop_
_entity_poly.entity_id
_entity_poly.type
_entity_poly.pdbx_seq_one_letter_code
_entity_poly.pdbx_strand_id
1 'polypeptide(L)'
;MRNGGVAVLRATTASADLVIFGDRRNLDPQSVLVVVRDIESAELAIEAAVTGHKVLTTIHTPRASQIIERFEQLGIERWKIAQTLKAACAQRLIKVLCPYCKEQQERHKRKRPPGLLSR
;
A
#
# COMPACT_ATOMS: atom_id res chain seq x y z
N MET A 1 23.30 21.96 -24.54
CA MET A 1 22.61 20.81 -25.18
C MET A 1 21.75 20.14 -24.11
N ARG A 2 20.46 20.51 -24.01
CA ARG A 2 19.54 19.98 -22.99
C ARG A 2 18.92 18.71 -23.54
N ASN A 3 19.33 17.56 -23.01
CA ASN A 3 18.78 16.26 -23.38
C ASN A 3 17.28 16.23 -23.01
N GLY A 4 16.42 16.19 -24.03
CA GLY A 4 14.97 16.02 -23.96
C GLY A 4 14.59 14.64 -23.43
N GLY A 5 14.85 14.41 -22.15
CA GLY A 5 14.46 13.20 -21.43
C GLY A 5 12.94 13.14 -21.29
N VAL A 6 12.31 12.36 -22.16
CA VAL A 6 10.91 11.94 -22.09
C VAL A 6 10.57 11.51 -20.66
N ALA A 7 9.80 12.34 -19.94
CA ALA A 7 9.32 12.00 -18.61
C ALA A 7 8.16 11.00 -18.70
N VAL A 8 8.48 9.75 -19.04
CA VAL A 8 7.58 8.63 -18.75
C VAL A 8 7.51 8.54 -17.23
N LEU A 9 6.35 8.89 -16.64
CA LEU A 9 6.07 8.72 -15.22
C LEU A 9 6.09 7.23 -14.86
N ARG A 10 7.29 6.67 -14.70
CA ARG A 10 7.48 5.39 -14.04
C ARG A 10 7.37 5.66 -12.54
N ALA A 11 6.23 5.29 -11.97
CA ALA A 11 6.06 5.21 -10.52
C ALA A 11 7.03 4.14 -10.01
N THR A 12 8.18 4.57 -9.52
CA THR A 12 9.15 3.71 -8.84
C THR A 12 8.69 3.55 -7.39
N THR A 13 8.62 2.29 -6.98
CA THR A 13 8.25 1.76 -5.65
C THR A 13 6.80 1.98 -5.23
N ALA A 14 6.04 0.88 -5.30
CA ALA A 14 4.74 0.74 -4.67
C ALA A 14 4.99 0.16 -3.28
N SER A 15 4.79 0.97 -2.24
CA SER A 15 4.71 0.49 -0.86
C SER A 15 3.23 0.42 -0.52
N ALA A 16 2.73 -0.77 -0.19
CA ALA A 16 1.41 -0.88 0.38
C ALA A 16 1.45 -0.34 1.80
N ASP A 17 1.03 0.91 1.95
CA ASP A 17 1.08 1.61 3.20
C ASP A 17 -0.29 1.51 3.86
N LEU A 18 -0.30 1.05 5.11
CA LEU A 18 -1.39 1.15 6.07
C LEU A 18 -2.42 0.02 6.07
N VAL A 19 -2.25 -0.84 7.06
CA VAL A 19 -3.34 -1.62 7.65
C VAL A 19 -3.85 -0.95 8.92
N ILE A 20 -5.15 -0.65 8.99
CA ILE A 20 -5.80 -0.17 10.21
C ILE A 20 -6.38 -1.36 10.95
N PHE A 21 -6.07 -1.47 12.24
CA PHE A 21 -6.54 -2.54 13.10
C PHE A 21 -7.32 -1.97 14.30
N GLY A 22 -8.57 -2.41 14.51
CA GLY A 22 -9.33 -2.25 15.77
C GLY A 22 -10.07 -0.91 16.00
N ASP A 23 -11.37 -1.00 16.32
CA ASP A 23 -12.18 0.12 16.86
C ASP A 23 -12.57 -0.20 18.30
N ARG A 24 -12.08 0.62 19.25
CA ARG A 24 -12.62 0.68 20.61
C ARG A 24 -13.01 2.12 20.90
N ARG A 25 -14.32 2.34 21.03
CA ARG A 25 -14.93 3.55 21.58
C ARG A 25 -14.66 3.62 23.08
N ASN A 26 -13.50 4.10 23.51
CA ASN A 26 -13.38 4.78 24.80
C ASN A 26 -12.12 5.64 24.84
N LEU A 27 -12.17 6.69 25.65
CA LEU A 27 -11.27 7.84 25.69
C LEU A 27 -9.82 7.48 26.10
N ASP A 28 -8.99 7.03 25.16
CA ASP A 28 -7.53 7.27 25.06
C ASP A 28 -6.95 6.44 23.89
N PRO A 29 -6.85 6.98 22.66
CA PRO A 29 -6.34 6.21 21.53
C PRO A 29 -4.81 6.24 21.51
N GLN A 30 -4.17 5.25 22.14
CA GLN A 30 -2.76 4.97 21.87
C GLN A 30 -2.67 4.32 20.47
N SER A 31 -2.28 5.11 19.47
CA SER A 31 -2.00 4.61 18.12
C SER A 31 -0.58 4.06 18.07
N VAL A 32 -0.43 2.76 17.76
CA VAL A 32 0.89 2.12 17.66
C VAL A 32 1.26 2.00 16.19
N LEU A 33 2.41 2.54 15.79
CA LEU A 33 2.97 2.40 14.44
C LEU A 33 4.04 1.31 14.45
N VAL A 34 3.83 0.24 13.68
CA VAL A 34 4.77 -0.90 13.58
C VAL A 34 5.18 -1.11 12.13
N VAL A 35 6.49 -1.19 11.85
CA VAL A 35 6.99 -1.56 10.53
C VAL A 35 7.20 -3.07 10.50
N VAL A 36 6.38 -3.79 9.74
CA VAL A 36 6.44 -5.26 9.69
C VAL A 36 7.53 -5.70 8.71
N ARG A 37 8.58 -6.33 9.25
CA ARG A 37 9.67 -6.95 8.46
C ARG A 37 9.75 -8.46 8.64
N ASP A 38 9.40 -8.93 9.82
CA ASP A 38 9.49 -10.32 10.29
C ASP A 38 8.16 -10.78 10.90
N ILE A 39 8.11 -12.07 11.24
CA ILE A 39 6.95 -12.70 11.88
C ILE A 39 6.69 -12.11 13.26
N GLU A 40 7.74 -11.85 14.05
CA GLU A 40 7.62 -11.34 15.42
C GLU A 40 6.93 -9.97 15.45
N SER A 41 7.33 -9.05 14.55
CA SER A 41 6.69 -7.73 14.42
C SER A 41 5.23 -7.85 13.94
N ALA A 42 4.95 -8.83 13.08
CA ALA A 42 3.59 -9.09 12.59
C ALA A 42 2.68 -9.63 13.70
N GLU A 43 3.18 -10.56 14.53
CA GLU A 43 2.47 -11.12 15.67
C GLU A 43 2.18 -10.05 16.71
N LEU A 44 3.19 -9.24 17.07
CA LEU A 44 3.02 -8.14 18.03
C LEU A 44 1.97 -7.13 17.55
N ALA A 45 1.98 -6.79 16.26
CA ALA A 45 0.98 -5.89 15.66
C ALA A 45 -0.44 -6.47 15.73
N ILE A 46 -0.59 -7.78 15.53
CA ILE A 46 -1.88 -8.47 15.60
C ILE A 46 -2.37 -8.60 17.04
N GLU A 47 -1.49 -8.90 17.99
CA GLU A 47 -1.85 -8.97 19.41
C GLU A 47 -2.27 -7.59 19.96
N ALA A 48 -1.55 -6.54 19.59
CA ALA A 48 -1.94 -5.16 19.91
C ALA A 48 -3.30 -4.79 19.29
N ALA A 49 -3.58 -5.26 18.08
CA ALA A 49 -4.88 -5.09 17.42
C ALA A 49 -6.03 -5.82 18.15
N VAL A 50 -5.82 -7.09 18.52
CA VAL A 50 -6.83 -7.91 19.22
C VAL A 50 -7.14 -7.37 20.61
N THR A 51 -6.15 -6.80 21.30
CA THR A 51 -6.32 -6.16 22.62
C THR A 51 -7.06 -4.82 22.55
N GLY A 52 -7.33 -4.30 21.35
CA GLY A 52 -8.16 -3.12 21.10
C GLY A 52 -7.38 -1.83 20.87
N HIS A 53 -6.07 -1.89 20.60
CA HIS A 53 -5.28 -0.74 20.18
C HIS A 53 -5.50 -0.44 18.69
N LYS A 54 -5.38 0.83 18.32
CA LYS A 54 -5.34 1.25 16.92
C LYS A 54 -3.92 1.02 16.40
N VAL A 55 -3.73 -0.07 15.68
CA VAL A 55 -2.42 -0.39 15.10
C VAL A 55 -2.39 0.05 13.65
N LEU A 56 -1.37 0.84 13.32
CA LEU A 56 -1.02 1.23 11.97
C LEU A 56 0.27 0.49 11.61
N THR A 57 0.28 -0.18 10.47
CA THR A 57 1.49 -0.88 10.04
C THR A 57 1.77 -0.68 8.56
N THR A 58 3.07 -0.69 8.23
CA THR A 58 3.57 -0.67 6.86
C THR A 58 4.20 -2.01 6.52
N ILE A 59 3.88 -2.50 5.33
CA ILE A 59 4.43 -3.76 4.80
C ILE A 59 4.73 -3.60 3.31
N HIS A 60 5.92 -4.01 2.89
CA HIS A 60 6.33 -3.85 1.51
C HIS A 60 5.62 -4.85 0.59
N THR A 61 4.48 -4.44 0.02
CA THR A 61 3.83 -5.15 -1.07
C THR A 61 3.49 -4.20 -2.23
N PRO A 62 3.50 -4.67 -3.48
CA PRO A 62 3.30 -3.80 -4.64
C PRO A 62 1.83 -3.39 -4.87
N ARG A 63 0.88 -4.03 -4.17
CA ARG A 63 -0.57 -3.79 -4.24
C ARG A 63 -1.22 -4.08 -2.89
N ALA A 64 -2.22 -3.30 -2.51
CA ALA A 64 -2.99 -3.48 -1.28
C ALA A 64 -3.63 -4.89 -1.16
N SER A 65 -4.05 -5.49 -2.28
CA SER A 65 -4.64 -6.84 -2.28
C SER A 65 -3.66 -7.94 -1.85
N GLN A 66 -2.35 -7.72 -2.02
CA GLN A 66 -1.31 -8.70 -1.69
C GLN A 66 -0.89 -8.66 -0.22
N ILE A 67 -1.49 -7.79 0.59
CA ILE A 67 -1.19 -7.70 2.02
C ILE A 67 -1.54 -9.03 2.72
N ILE A 68 -2.67 -9.65 2.39
CA ILE A 68 -3.10 -10.91 2.99
C ILE A 68 -2.08 -12.01 2.68
N GLU A 69 -1.74 -12.19 1.40
CA GLU A 69 -0.72 -13.16 0.94
C GLU A 69 0.62 -12.90 1.61
N ARG A 70 0.99 -11.63 1.84
CA ARG A 70 2.25 -11.28 2.48
C ARG A 70 2.29 -11.64 3.96
N PHE A 71 1.20 -11.46 4.69
CA PHE A 71 1.11 -11.91 6.08
C PHE A 71 1.11 -13.44 6.17
N GLU A 72 0.45 -14.15 5.23
CA GLU A 72 0.52 -15.61 5.14
C GLU A 72 1.96 -16.10 4.87
N GLN A 73 2.70 -15.41 3.98
CA GLN A 73 4.12 -15.70 3.74
C GLN A 73 5.00 -15.48 4.98
N LEU A 74 4.63 -14.57 5.87
CA LEU A 74 5.30 -14.35 7.15
C LEU A 74 4.93 -15.41 8.20
N GLY A 75 3.98 -16.30 7.93
CA GLY A 75 3.56 -17.35 8.87
C GLY A 75 2.34 -16.98 9.72
N ILE A 76 1.68 -15.85 9.44
CA ILE A 76 0.47 -15.46 10.16
C ILE A 76 -0.74 -16.24 9.64
N GLU A 77 -1.50 -16.80 10.57
CA GLU A 77 -2.73 -17.52 10.26
C GLU A 77 -3.82 -16.59 9.69
N ARG A 78 -4.47 -17.03 8.62
CA ARG A 78 -5.45 -16.24 7.86
C ARG A 78 -6.62 -15.71 8.71
N TRP A 79 -7.04 -16.46 9.72
CA TRP A 79 -8.13 -16.05 10.61
C TRP A 79 -7.74 -14.86 11.49
N LYS A 80 -6.48 -14.77 11.95
CA LYS A 80 -5.97 -13.63 12.72
C LYS A 80 -5.98 -12.36 11.87
N ILE A 81 -5.58 -12.48 10.60
CA ILE A 81 -5.64 -11.40 9.62
C ILE A 81 -7.10 -10.95 9.43
N ALA A 82 -8.02 -11.88 9.19
CA ALA A 82 -9.42 -11.58 8.93
C ALA A 82 -10.13 -10.86 10.09
N GLN A 83 -9.80 -11.20 11.34
CA GLN A 83 -10.38 -10.56 12.53
C GLN A 83 -9.89 -9.13 12.73
N THR A 84 -8.63 -8.88 12.41
CA THR A 84 -7.96 -7.63 12.74
C THR A 84 -8.06 -6.64 11.57
N LEU A 85 -7.74 -7.05 10.35
CA LEU A 85 -7.58 -6.20 9.16
C LEU A 85 -8.86 -5.39 8.85
N LYS A 86 -8.79 -4.05 8.96
CA LYS A 86 -9.91 -3.15 8.60
C LYS A 86 -9.77 -2.51 7.23
N ALA A 87 -8.55 -2.09 6.89
CA ALA A 87 -8.27 -1.39 5.64
C ALA A 87 -6.87 -1.77 5.14
N ALA A 88 -6.67 -1.61 3.84
CA ALA A 88 -5.38 -1.78 3.17
C ALA A 88 -5.23 -0.66 2.13
N CYS A 89 -4.17 0.13 2.20
CA CYS A 89 -3.88 1.15 1.20
C CYS A 89 -2.57 0.85 0.47
N ALA A 90 -2.45 1.37 -0.75
CA ALA A 90 -1.21 1.31 -1.51
C ALA A 90 -0.83 2.70 -2.00
N GLN A 91 0.39 3.11 -1.66
CA GLN A 91 0.93 4.42 -1.99
C GLN A 91 1.98 4.27 -3.09
N ARG A 92 1.93 5.20 -4.05
CA ARG A 92 2.95 5.38 -5.06
C ARG A 92 3.27 6.85 -5.16
N LEU A 93 4.57 7.17 -5.14
CA LEU A 93 5.02 8.53 -5.38
C LEU A 93 5.22 8.71 -6.89
N ILE A 94 4.54 9.71 -7.43
CA ILE A 94 4.73 10.16 -8.81
C ILE A 94 5.50 11.48 -8.78
N LYS A 95 6.45 11.63 -9.70
CA LYS A 95 7.13 12.92 -9.87
C LYS A 95 6.15 13.93 -10.46
N VAL A 96 6.08 15.11 -9.87
CA VAL A 96 5.32 16.22 -10.43
C VAL A 96 6.17 16.87 -11.54
N LEU A 97 5.57 17.10 -12.72
CA LEU A 97 6.26 17.78 -13.82
C LEU A 97 6.47 19.26 -13.47
N CYS A 98 7.67 19.77 -13.77
CA CYS A 98 8.02 21.16 -13.53
C CYS A 98 7.07 22.11 -14.29
N PRO A 99 6.50 23.16 -13.64
CA PRO A 99 5.55 24.04 -14.31
C PRO A 99 6.18 24.90 -15.42
N TYR A 100 7.50 25.12 -15.38
CA TYR A 100 8.20 26.00 -16.32
C TYR A 100 8.72 25.30 -17.59
N CYS A 101 9.04 24.00 -17.52
CA CYS A 101 9.61 23.26 -18.64
C CYS A 101 8.79 22.04 -19.07
N LYS A 102 7.58 21.85 -18.53
CA LYS A 102 6.67 20.81 -19.01
C LYS A 102 6.24 21.13 -20.45
N GLU A 103 6.35 20.14 -21.31
CA GLU A 103 5.89 20.23 -22.70
C GLU A 103 4.70 19.29 -22.90
N GLN A 104 3.70 19.76 -23.65
CA GLN A 104 2.56 18.95 -24.01
C GLN A 104 2.95 17.99 -25.13
N GLN A 105 2.77 16.70 -24.89
CA GLN A 105 2.97 15.65 -25.89
C GLN A 105 1.61 15.16 -26.38
N GLU A 106 1.47 14.95 -27.68
CA GLU A 106 0.30 14.27 -28.23
C GLU A 106 0.24 12.85 -27.65
N ARG A 107 -0.93 12.46 -27.14
CA ARG A 107 -1.13 11.11 -26.61
C ARG A 107 -1.00 10.15 -27.78
N HIS A 108 0.13 9.47 -27.89
CA HIS A 108 0.26 8.35 -28.82
C HIS A 108 -0.85 7.36 -28.50
N LYS A 109 -1.81 7.20 -29.42
CA LYS A 109 -2.94 6.29 -29.27
C LYS A 109 -2.38 4.88 -29.16
N ARG A 110 -2.11 4.41 -27.94
CA ARG A 110 -1.94 2.98 -27.67
C ARG A 110 -3.21 2.32 -28.19
N LYS A 111 -3.11 1.57 -29.29
CA LYS A 111 -4.19 0.68 -29.72
C LYS A 111 -4.56 -0.16 -28.50
N ARG A 112 -5.74 0.09 -27.92
CA ARG A 112 -6.30 -0.79 -26.91
C ARG A 112 -6.49 -2.14 -27.63
N PRO A 113 -5.85 -3.24 -27.20
CA PRO A 113 -6.10 -4.52 -27.83
C PRO A 113 -7.61 -4.78 -27.75
N PRO A 114 -8.28 -5.06 -28.89
CA PRO A 114 -9.69 -5.41 -28.87
C PRO A 114 -9.85 -6.71 -28.07
N GLY A 115 -10.62 -6.69 -26.99
CA GLY A 115 -10.93 -7.88 -26.19
C GLY A 115 -10.84 -7.75 -24.66
N LEU A 116 -10.35 -6.63 -24.11
CA LEU A 116 -10.26 -6.47 -22.65
C LEU A 116 -11.47 -5.72 -22.06
N LEU A 117 -12.68 -6.26 -22.28
CA LEU A 117 -13.91 -5.97 -21.53
C LEU A 117 -14.97 -7.00 -21.96
N SER A 118 -14.95 -8.16 -21.34
CA SER A 118 -16.10 -9.07 -21.30
C SER A 118 -15.93 -10.03 -20.12
N ARG A 119 -16.28 -9.55 -18.93
CA ARG A 119 -17.03 -10.24 -17.86
C ARG A 119 -16.98 -9.39 -16.60
#